data_AF-A0A5Q4EPX8-F1
#
_entry.id   AF-A0A5Q4EPX8-F1
#
_cell.length_a   1.000
_cell.length_b   1.000
_cell.length_c   1.000
_cell.angle_alpha   90.00
_cell.angle_beta   90.00
_cell.angle_gamma   90.00
#
_symmetry.space_group_name_H-M   'P 1'
#
loop_
_entity.id
_entity.type
_entity.pdbx_description
1 polymer ?
#
loop_
_entity_poly.entity_id
_entity_poly.type
_entity_poly.pdbx_seq_one_letter_code
_entity_poly.pdbx_strand_id
1 'polypeptide(L)'
;MIAFIADLIDKCLGHTPASVEDGRGRFFPLYCSSERWRDHQERADFPAEEFKRIRDKLVMRDLSSALTHSPHAVWLFVVVALFLIAFDLVFERDPIHTPIRLLAALLLIFFAVTLRHRMPRFRPDLLTEAMLAEQRCPSCARSLADLPAESDGCTICPECGGAWRIPGRRPIGSETR
;
A
#
# COMPACT_ATOMS: atom_id res chain seq x y z
N MET A 1 -2.78 -11.53 24.23
CA MET A 1 -3.72 -10.61 23.53
C MET A 1 -3.06 -9.92 22.33
N ILE A 2 -1.89 -9.27 22.47
CA ILE A 2 -1.15 -8.66 21.33
C ILE A 2 -0.75 -9.68 20.26
N ALA A 3 -0.24 -10.85 20.65
CA ALA A 3 0.10 -11.93 19.71
C ALA A 3 -1.12 -12.52 18.97
N PHE A 4 -2.30 -12.50 19.59
CA PHE A 4 -3.54 -12.97 18.98
C PHE A 4 -4.07 -11.98 17.95
N ILE A 5 -3.90 -10.66 18.19
CA ILE A 5 -4.25 -9.62 17.22
C ILE A 5 -3.28 -9.64 16.03
N ALA A 6 -1.98 -9.90 16.25
CA ALA A 6 -1.00 -10.06 15.18
C ALA A 6 -1.30 -11.30 14.32
N ASP A 7 -1.56 -12.47 14.92
CA ASP A 7 -1.92 -13.71 14.21
C ASP A 7 -3.27 -13.62 13.49
N LEU A 8 -4.23 -12.83 14.02
CA LEU A 8 -5.50 -12.57 13.33
C LEU A 8 -5.36 -11.56 12.18
N ILE A 9 -4.45 -10.58 12.32
CA ILE A 9 -4.08 -9.68 11.21
C ILE A 9 -3.40 -10.48 10.11
N ASP A 10 -2.50 -11.39 10.47
CA ASP A 10 -1.75 -12.24 9.54
C ASP A 10 -2.65 -13.28 8.84
N LYS A 11 -3.55 -13.95 9.58
CA LYS A 11 -4.52 -14.90 9.01
C LYS A 11 -5.66 -14.25 8.22
N CYS A 12 -6.12 -13.06 8.60
CA CYS A 12 -7.05 -12.29 7.76
C CYS A 12 -6.34 -11.73 6.51
N LEU A 13 -5.01 -11.62 6.53
CA LEU A 13 -4.14 -11.39 5.37
C LEU A 13 -3.70 -12.71 4.73
N GLY A 14 -4.56 -13.73 4.71
CA GLY A 14 -4.55 -14.82 3.72
C GLY A 14 -4.75 -14.28 2.29
N HIS A 15 -3.97 -13.27 1.95
CA HIS A 15 -3.90 -12.59 0.68
C HIS A 15 -3.37 -13.62 -0.30
N THR A 16 -4.29 -14.08 -1.16
CA THR A 16 -3.92 -14.30 -2.54
C THR A 16 -3.00 -13.15 -2.93
N PRO A 17 -1.72 -13.41 -3.24
CA PRO A 17 -0.79 -12.32 -3.56
C PRO A 17 -1.49 -11.48 -4.62
N ALA A 18 -1.61 -10.19 -4.37
CA ALA A 18 -2.29 -9.28 -5.28
C ALA A 18 -1.76 -9.57 -6.69
N SER A 19 -2.64 -9.88 -7.63
CA SER A 19 -2.24 -10.17 -9.00
C SER A 19 -2.52 -8.96 -9.87
N VAL A 20 -1.67 -8.74 -10.86
CA VAL A 20 -1.85 -7.71 -11.87
C VAL A 20 -1.92 -8.37 -13.25
N GLU A 21 -2.84 -7.88 -14.08
CA GLU A 21 -2.97 -8.28 -15.47
C GLU A 21 -1.90 -7.54 -16.31
N ASP A 22 -1.13 -8.27 -17.11
CA ASP A 22 -0.15 -7.70 -18.04
C ASP A 22 -0.84 -7.15 -19.30
N GLY A 23 -0.08 -6.50 -20.19
CA GLY A 23 -0.58 -5.95 -21.45
C GLY A 23 -1.13 -6.99 -22.45
N ARG A 24 -1.02 -8.29 -22.14
CA ARG A 24 -1.50 -9.42 -22.93
C ARG A 24 -2.56 -10.26 -22.20
N GLY A 25 -3.09 -9.76 -21.09
CA GLY A 25 -4.16 -10.43 -20.35
C GLY A 25 -3.70 -11.56 -19.43
N ARG A 26 -2.38 -11.71 -19.17
CA ARG A 26 -1.85 -12.72 -18.25
C ARG A 26 -1.70 -12.14 -16.84
N PHE A 27 -2.07 -12.91 -15.84
CA PHE A 27 -1.96 -12.49 -14.45
C PHE A 27 -0.59 -12.87 -13.86
N PHE A 28 0.07 -11.89 -13.26
CA PHE A 28 1.32 -12.06 -12.54
C PHE A 28 1.16 -11.67 -11.07
N PRO A 29 1.86 -12.32 -10.14
CA PRO A 29 1.91 -11.85 -8.76
C PRO A 29 2.57 -10.48 -8.75
N LEU A 30 1.90 -9.50 -8.16
CA LEU A 30 2.43 -8.18 -7.93
C LEU A 30 3.53 -8.27 -6.89
N TYR A 31 4.54 -7.43 -7.05
CA TYR A 31 5.66 -7.32 -6.16
C TYR A 31 5.17 -6.87 -4.76
N CYS A 32 5.17 -7.79 -3.79
CA CYS A 32 4.67 -7.54 -2.45
C CYS A 32 5.82 -7.60 -1.43
N SER A 33 5.97 -6.55 -0.62
CA SER A 33 7.14 -6.29 0.23
C SER A 33 7.23 -7.13 1.50
N SER A 34 6.23 -7.96 1.82
CA SER A 34 5.95 -8.25 3.23
C SER A 34 6.69 -9.42 3.86
N GLU A 35 7.20 -10.45 3.16
CA GLU A 35 7.86 -11.56 3.89
C GLU A 35 8.79 -12.45 3.07
N ARG A 36 8.52 -12.63 1.78
CA ARG A 36 9.39 -13.41 0.88
C ARG A 36 10.66 -12.65 0.44
N TRP A 37 10.88 -11.47 1.01
CA TRP A 37 11.89 -10.53 0.59
C TRP A 37 13.26 -10.77 1.14
N ARG A 38 13.40 -11.42 2.29
CA ARG A 38 14.73 -11.61 2.87
C ARG A 38 15.65 -12.42 1.94
N ASP A 39 15.08 -13.36 1.18
CA ASP A 39 15.80 -14.14 0.16
C ASP A 39 15.90 -13.42 -1.21
N HIS A 40 14.98 -12.50 -1.53
CA HIS A 40 15.00 -11.74 -2.79
C HIS A 40 15.83 -10.46 -2.73
N GLN A 41 16.01 -9.86 -1.55
CA GLN A 41 16.83 -8.68 -1.34
C GLN A 41 18.32 -8.98 -1.57
N GLU A 42 18.73 -10.24 -1.42
CA GLU A 42 20.06 -10.71 -1.83
C GLU A 42 20.19 -10.93 -3.35
N ARG A 43 19.08 -11.01 -4.11
CA ARG A 43 19.07 -11.32 -5.55
C ARG A 43 18.61 -10.17 -6.45
N ALA A 44 17.87 -9.20 -5.93
CA ALA A 44 17.27 -8.14 -6.73
C ALA A 44 18.17 -6.91 -6.75
N ASP A 45 18.59 -6.51 -7.96
CA ASP A 45 19.22 -5.21 -8.30
C ASP A 45 18.26 -4.03 -8.11
N PHE A 46 17.57 -3.98 -6.96
CA PHE A 46 16.60 -2.97 -6.63
C PHE A 46 17.12 -2.12 -5.47
N PRO A 47 17.75 -0.97 -5.76
CA PRO A 47 18.32 -0.11 -4.74
C PRO A 47 17.25 0.31 -3.74
N ALA A 48 17.57 0.23 -2.44
CA ALA A 48 16.65 0.62 -1.37
C ALA A 48 16.11 2.06 -1.55
N GLU A 49 16.93 2.96 -2.10
CA GLU A 49 16.56 4.34 -2.39
C GLU A 49 15.49 4.47 -3.48
N GLU A 50 15.54 3.64 -4.52
CA GLU A 50 14.49 3.61 -5.56
C GLU A 50 13.16 3.12 -4.99
N PHE A 51 13.20 2.07 -4.17
CA PHE A 51 12.01 1.57 -3.51
C PHE A 51 11.38 2.62 -2.59
N LYS A 52 12.21 3.30 -1.80
CA LYS A 52 11.77 4.39 -0.92
C LYS A 52 11.08 5.50 -1.73
N ARG A 53 11.64 5.91 -2.87
CA ARG A 53 11.01 6.90 -3.76
C ARG A 53 9.65 6.45 -4.30
N ILE A 54 9.53 5.21 -4.79
CA ILE A 54 8.25 4.67 -5.28
C ILE A 54 7.22 4.63 -4.14
N ARG A 55 7.62 4.14 -2.98
CA ARG A 55 6.76 4.06 -1.80
C ARG A 55 6.30 5.44 -1.35
N ASP A 56 7.19 6.42 -1.26
CA ASP A 56 6.84 7.76 -0.80
C ASP A 56 5.87 8.46 -1.78
N LYS A 57 6.02 8.23 -3.10
CA LYS A 57 5.05 8.70 -4.12
C LYS A 57 3.67 8.07 -3.93
N LEU A 58 3.61 6.77 -3.65
CA LEU A 58 2.35 6.06 -3.40
C LEU A 58 1.68 6.53 -2.12
N VAL A 59 2.44 6.61 -1.02
CA VAL A 59 1.95 7.09 0.27
C VAL A 59 1.38 8.49 0.13
N MET A 60 2.08 9.43 -0.52
CA MET A 60 1.58 10.80 -0.66
C MET A 60 0.31 10.91 -1.53
N ARG A 61 0.20 10.13 -2.62
CA ARG A 61 -1.02 10.08 -3.45
C ARG A 61 -2.20 9.49 -2.68
N ASP A 62 -1.98 8.43 -1.92
CA ASP A 62 -3.06 7.73 -1.22
C ASP A 62 -3.49 8.47 0.06
N LEU A 63 -2.54 9.00 0.85
CA LEU A 63 -2.84 9.74 2.08
C LEU A 63 -3.65 10.99 1.78
N SER A 64 -3.31 11.72 0.70
CA SER A 64 -4.06 12.90 0.30
C SER A 64 -5.49 12.56 -0.17
N SER A 65 -5.69 11.40 -0.79
CA SER A 65 -7.02 10.91 -1.19
C SER A 65 -7.86 10.37 -0.03
N ALA A 66 -7.21 9.81 1.01
CA ALA A 66 -7.89 9.34 2.22
C ALA A 66 -8.23 10.48 3.20
N LEU A 67 -7.38 11.52 3.26
CA LEU A 67 -7.55 12.67 4.16
C LEU A 67 -8.45 13.77 3.59
N THR A 68 -8.83 13.72 2.31
CA THR A 68 -9.78 14.68 1.72
C THR A 68 -11.19 14.57 2.31
N HIS A 69 -11.54 13.47 3.00
CA HIS A 69 -12.77 13.41 3.78
C HIS A 69 -12.59 14.01 5.18
N SER A 70 -12.88 15.33 5.28
CA SER A 70 -13.00 16.16 6.48
C SER A 70 -11.89 15.95 7.52
N PRO A 71 -10.72 16.61 7.38
CA PRO A 71 -9.65 16.57 8.38
C PRO A 71 -10.14 17.01 9.77
N HIS A 72 -11.20 17.83 9.82
CA HIS A 72 -11.86 18.24 11.06
C HIS A 72 -12.44 17.06 11.85
N ALA A 73 -12.95 16.02 11.20
CA ALA A 73 -13.51 14.86 11.89
C ALA A 73 -12.43 14.04 12.61
N VAL A 74 -11.26 13.88 11.98
CA VAL A 74 -10.11 13.19 12.59
C VAL A 74 -9.58 14.01 13.77
N TRP A 75 -9.41 15.32 13.57
CA TRP A 75 -8.93 16.21 14.63
C TRP A 75 -9.89 16.27 15.83
N LEU A 76 -11.20 16.38 15.56
CA LEU A 76 -12.24 16.35 16.59
C LEU A 76 -12.18 15.05 17.40
N PHE A 77 -11.99 13.91 16.73
CA PHE A 77 -11.88 12.62 17.41
C PHE A 77 -10.68 12.55 18.35
N VAL A 78 -9.50 12.99 17.90
CA VAL A 78 -8.28 13.02 18.72
C VAL A 78 -8.47 13.91 19.94
N VAL A 79 -9.07 15.10 19.78
CA VAL A 79 -9.37 16.01 20.88
C VAL A 79 -10.32 15.38 21.90
N VAL A 80 -11.41 14.78 21.44
CA VAL A 80 -12.38 14.10 22.32
C VAL A 80 -11.71 12.98 23.09
N ALA A 81 -10.89 12.15 22.44
CA ALA A 81 -10.16 11.08 23.10
C ALA A 81 -9.19 11.60 24.17
N LEU A 82 -8.39 12.62 23.86
CA LEU A 82 -7.46 13.24 24.82
C LEU A 82 -8.20 13.87 26.01
N PHE A 83 -9.35 14.52 25.76
CA PHE A 83 -10.17 15.10 26.81
C PHE A 83 -10.71 14.03 27.76
N LEU A 84 -11.22 12.91 27.25
CA LEU A 84 -11.71 11.81 28.08
C LEU A 84 -10.59 11.19 28.92
N ILE A 85 -9.38 11.05 28.37
CA ILE A 85 -8.20 10.55 29.09
C ILE A 85 -7.78 11.53 30.19
N ALA A 86 -7.68 12.82 29.88
CA ALA A 86 -7.30 13.84 30.85
C ALA A 86 -8.34 13.97 31.98
N PHE A 87 -9.63 13.88 31.66
CA PHE A 87 -10.71 13.86 32.64
C PHE A 87 -10.60 12.66 33.59
N ASP A 88 -10.29 11.47 33.06
CA ASP A 88 -10.11 10.25 33.88
C ASP A 88 -8.91 10.36 34.84
N LEU A 89 -7.81 11.00 34.41
CA LEU A 89 -6.61 11.22 35.23
C LEU A 89 -6.82 12.22 36.37
N VAL A 90 -7.68 13.23 36.19
CA VAL A 90 -7.94 14.25 37.22
C VAL A 90 -8.87 13.75 38.33
N PHE A 91 -9.75 12.79 38.01
CA PHE A 91 -10.83 12.35 38.90
C PHE A 91 -10.66 10.89 39.38
N GLU A 92 -9.43 10.43 39.64
CA GLU A 92 -9.07 9.03 39.91
C GLU A 92 -9.77 8.28 41.07
N ARG A 93 -10.75 8.84 41.78
CA ARG A 93 -11.21 8.30 43.08
C ARG A 93 -12.62 7.74 43.18
N ASP A 94 -13.51 7.94 42.21
CA ASP A 94 -14.90 7.46 42.33
C ASP A 94 -15.27 6.30 41.36
N PRO A 95 -16.13 5.35 41.79
CA PRO A 95 -16.61 4.25 40.92
C PRO A 95 -17.42 4.72 39.71
N ILE A 96 -17.70 6.01 39.60
CA ILE A 96 -18.44 6.66 38.51
C ILE A 96 -17.60 6.75 37.21
N HIS A 97 -16.29 6.50 37.25
CA HIS A 97 -15.41 6.64 36.07
C HIS A 97 -15.35 5.40 35.17
N THR A 98 -15.80 4.24 35.63
CA THR A 98 -15.88 3.01 34.82
C THR A 98 -16.63 3.19 33.48
N PRO A 99 -17.83 3.83 33.42
CA PRO A 99 -18.51 4.06 32.15
C PRO A 99 -17.74 4.98 31.19
N ILE A 100 -16.99 5.96 31.70
CA ILE A 100 -16.21 6.90 30.87
C ILE A 100 -15.07 6.16 30.16
N ARG A 101 -14.36 5.28 30.88
CA ARG A 101 -13.32 4.42 30.30
C ARG A 101 -13.85 3.50 29.21
N LEU A 102 -15.03 2.91 29.43
CA LEU A 102 -15.68 2.05 28.44
C LEU A 102 -16.07 2.85 27.18
N LEU A 103 -16.60 4.06 27.34
CA LEU A 103 -16.93 4.94 26.21
C LEU A 103 -15.66 5.32 25.41
N ALA A 104 -14.59 5.71 26.08
CA ALA A 104 -13.32 6.04 25.44
C ALA A 104 -12.74 4.83 24.67
N ALA A 105 -12.78 3.64 25.26
CA ALA A 105 -12.36 2.40 24.60
C ALA A 105 -13.20 2.09 23.36
N LEU A 106 -14.53 2.22 23.44
CA LEU A 106 -15.42 2.03 22.29
C LEU A 106 -15.14 3.03 21.17
N LEU A 107 -14.90 4.29 21.50
CA LEU A 107 -14.50 5.32 20.53
C LEU A 107 -13.18 4.94 19.84
N LEU A 108 -12.16 4.55 20.60
CA LEU A 108 -10.87 4.12 20.04
C LEU A 108 -11.01 2.89 19.13
N ILE A 109 -11.82 1.90 19.53
CA ILE A 109 -12.11 0.73 18.68
C ILE A 109 -12.84 1.16 17.41
N PHE A 110 -13.89 1.97 17.53
CA PHE A 110 -14.64 2.49 16.37
C PHE A 110 -13.73 3.26 15.42
N PHE A 111 -12.83 4.09 15.94
CA PHE A 111 -11.85 4.82 15.14
C PHE A 111 -10.82 3.91 14.50
N ALA A 112 -10.27 2.93 15.23
CA ALA A 112 -9.35 1.94 14.67
C ALA A 112 -10.02 1.12 13.55
N VAL A 113 -11.28 0.71 13.73
CA VAL A 113 -12.09 0.01 12.72
C VAL A 113 -12.36 0.93 11.52
N THR A 114 -12.72 2.19 11.76
CA THR A 114 -12.94 3.18 10.70
C THR A 114 -11.66 3.43 9.92
N LEU A 115 -10.53 3.63 10.58
CA LEU A 115 -9.22 3.77 9.95
C LEU A 115 -8.82 2.50 9.22
N ARG A 116 -9.15 1.31 9.72
CA ARG A 116 -8.87 0.04 9.03
C ARG A 116 -9.72 -0.12 7.77
N HIS A 117 -10.98 0.29 7.80
CA HIS A 117 -11.86 0.28 6.62
C HIS A 117 -11.57 1.40 5.64
N ARG A 118 -11.07 2.54 6.12
CA ARG A 118 -10.67 3.69 5.30
C ARG A 118 -9.23 3.62 4.83
N MET A 119 -8.37 2.84 5.49
CA MET A 119 -7.03 2.57 5.00
C MET A 119 -7.22 2.00 3.61
N PRO A 120 -6.74 2.72 2.58
CA PRO A 120 -6.98 2.33 1.20
C PRO A 120 -6.50 0.90 1.08
N ARG A 121 -7.44 0.00 0.75
CA ARG A 121 -7.07 -1.37 0.40
C ARG A 121 -6.03 -1.21 -0.69
N PHE A 122 -4.85 -1.78 -0.44
CA PHE A 122 -3.71 -1.77 -1.35
C PHE A 122 -4.21 -1.85 -2.80
N ARG A 123 -4.07 -0.75 -3.55
CA ARG A 123 -4.60 -0.66 -4.92
C ARG A 123 -3.51 -1.15 -5.85
N PRO A 124 -3.58 -2.41 -6.35
CA PRO A 124 -2.53 -2.99 -7.18
C PRO A 124 -2.27 -2.14 -8.42
N ASP A 125 -3.28 -1.47 -8.95
CA ASP A 125 -3.21 -0.60 -10.11
C ASP A 125 -2.26 0.60 -9.88
N LEU A 126 -2.33 1.24 -8.71
CA LEU A 126 -1.48 2.39 -8.39
C LEU A 126 -0.02 1.97 -8.22
N LEU A 127 0.23 0.83 -7.57
CA LEU A 127 1.58 0.29 -7.47
C LEU A 127 2.13 -0.07 -8.85
N THR A 128 1.31 -0.71 -9.69
CA THR A 128 1.66 -1.07 -11.07
C THR A 128 2.02 0.18 -11.86
N GLU A 129 1.19 1.22 -11.83
CA GLU A 129 1.45 2.50 -12.49
C GLU A 129 2.75 3.13 -12.00
N ALA A 130 2.96 3.18 -10.68
CA ALA A 130 4.16 3.76 -10.08
C ALA A 130 5.44 2.99 -10.45
N MET A 131 5.39 1.64 -10.48
CA MET A 131 6.52 0.82 -10.89
C MET A 131 6.83 0.98 -12.39
N LEU A 132 5.80 1.01 -13.24
CA LEU A 132 5.98 1.22 -14.69
C LEU A 132 6.48 2.63 -15.02
N ALA A 133 6.05 3.64 -14.26
CA ALA A 133 6.57 5.00 -14.39
C ALA A 133 8.07 5.09 -14.10
N GLU A 134 8.58 4.27 -13.18
CA GLU A 134 10.02 4.12 -12.91
C GLU A 134 10.68 3.05 -13.79
N GLN A 135 10.00 2.57 -14.84
CA GLN A 135 10.48 1.56 -15.78
C GLN A 135 10.92 0.25 -15.09
N ARG A 136 10.17 -0.17 -14.06
CA ARG A 136 10.41 -1.40 -13.30
C ARG A 136 9.26 -2.38 -13.51
N CYS A 137 9.57 -3.68 -13.54
CA CYS A 137 8.55 -4.72 -13.67
C CYS A 137 7.66 -4.78 -12.41
N PRO A 138 6.33 -4.66 -12.52
CA PRO A 138 5.40 -4.75 -11.39
C PRO A 138 5.41 -6.09 -10.65
N SER A 139 5.93 -7.16 -11.27
CA SER A 139 5.97 -8.50 -10.68
C SER A 139 7.29 -8.82 -9.98
N CYS A 140 8.43 -8.56 -10.64
CA CYS A 140 9.76 -8.95 -10.12
C CYS A 140 10.69 -7.76 -9.80
N ALA A 141 10.26 -6.52 -10.02
CA ALA A 141 11.04 -5.29 -9.84
C ALA A 141 12.35 -5.16 -10.66
N ARG A 142 12.58 -6.04 -11.65
CA ARG A 142 13.68 -5.88 -12.60
C ARG A 142 13.51 -4.60 -13.42
N SER A 143 14.62 -3.91 -13.72
CA SER A 143 14.62 -2.77 -14.64
C SER A 143 14.18 -3.21 -16.04
N LEU A 144 13.28 -2.42 -16.63
CA LEU A 144 12.81 -2.53 -18.00
C LEU A 144 13.37 -1.39 -18.88
N ALA A 145 14.22 -0.52 -18.33
CA ALA A 145 14.67 0.69 -19.00
C ALA A 145 15.39 0.40 -20.32
N ASP A 146 16.27 -0.60 -20.32
CA ASP A 146 17.11 -0.94 -21.47
C ASP A 146 16.47 -1.96 -22.42
N LEU A 147 15.23 -2.39 -22.16
CA LEU A 147 14.58 -3.44 -22.92
C LEU A 147 13.71 -2.86 -24.05
N PRO A 148 13.88 -3.28 -25.31
CA PRO A 148 13.05 -2.80 -26.41
C PRO A 148 11.56 -3.10 -26.18
N ALA A 149 10.68 -2.23 -26.67
CA ALA A 149 9.26 -2.55 -26.79
C ALA A 149 9.02 -3.38 -28.06
N GLU A 150 8.17 -4.39 -27.98
CA GLU A 150 7.73 -5.18 -29.13
C GLU A 150 6.74 -4.41 -30.01
N SER A 151 6.32 -5.04 -31.11
CA SER A 151 5.39 -4.43 -32.09
C SER A 151 4.01 -4.07 -31.51
N ASP A 152 3.63 -4.71 -30.40
CA ASP A 152 2.41 -4.41 -29.63
C ASP A 152 2.57 -3.25 -28.63
N GLY A 153 3.78 -2.64 -28.57
CA GLY A 153 4.13 -1.57 -27.65
C GLY A 153 4.40 -2.04 -26.21
N CYS A 154 4.47 -3.35 -25.96
CA CYS A 154 4.79 -3.91 -24.66
C CYS A 154 6.28 -4.24 -24.55
N THR A 155 6.85 -4.06 -23.36
CA THR A 155 8.19 -4.52 -23.02
C THR A 155 8.09 -5.81 -22.22
N ILE A 156 8.71 -6.89 -22.72
CA ILE A 156 8.73 -8.19 -22.03
C ILE A 156 9.84 -8.19 -20.98
N CYS A 157 9.47 -8.53 -19.74
CA CYS A 157 10.44 -8.76 -18.69
C CYS A 157 11.14 -10.11 -18.89
N PRO A 158 12.49 -10.17 -18.96
CA PRO A 158 13.21 -11.43 -19.17
C PRO A 158 13.16 -12.38 -17.97
N GLU A 159 12.89 -11.84 -16.77
CA GLU A 159 12.86 -12.62 -15.52
C GLU A 159 11.54 -13.39 -15.35
N CYS A 160 10.41 -12.68 -15.44
CA CYS A 160 9.08 -13.25 -15.21
C CYS A 160 8.30 -13.54 -16.49
N GLY A 161 8.72 -13.00 -17.63
CA GLY A 161 8.01 -13.11 -18.90
C GLY A 161 6.78 -12.20 -19.03
N GLY A 162 6.47 -11.36 -18.04
CA GLY A 162 5.34 -10.42 -18.09
C GLY A 162 5.55 -9.31 -19.13
N ALA A 163 4.49 -8.94 -19.85
CA ALA A 163 4.53 -7.94 -20.92
C ALA A 163 3.88 -6.63 -20.46
N TRP A 164 4.63 -5.53 -20.38
CA TRP A 164 4.15 -4.29 -19.77
C TRP A 164 4.22 -3.11 -20.72
N ARG A 165 3.17 -2.26 -20.74
CA ARG A 165 3.21 -0.99 -21.47
C ARG A 165 3.86 0.08 -20.60
N ILE A 166 5.04 0.55 -21.00
CA ILE A 166 5.77 1.58 -20.26
C ILE A 166 5.28 2.97 -20.70
N PRO A 167 4.79 3.83 -19.78
CA PRO A 167 4.35 5.17 -20.13
C PRO A 167 5.44 5.97 -20.85
N GLY A 168 5.09 6.59 -21.98
CA GLY A 168 6.00 7.44 -22.77
C GLY A 168 6.93 6.69 -23.75
N ARG A 169 6.95 5.35 -23.76
CA ARG A 169 7.75 4.56 -24.72
C ARG A 169 7.00 4.42 -26.05
N ARG A 170 7.64 4.80 -27.17
CA ARG A 170 7.10 4.58 -28.52
C ARG A 170 7.34 3.14 -28.99
N PRO A 171 6.42 2.51 -29.74
CA PRO A 171 6.65 1.21 -30.35
C PRO A 171 7.80 1.28 -31.36
N ILE A 172 8.69 0.28 -31.34
CA ILE A 172 9.76 0.16 -32.34
C ILE A 172 9.09 -0.20 -33.68
N GLY A 173 9.24 0.68 -34.68
CA GLY A 173 8.65 0.49 -36.02
C GLY A 173 7.52 1.46 -36.39
N SER A 174 7.20 2.45 -35.55
CA SER A 174 6.28 3.53 -35.93
C SER A 174 6.92 4.67 -36.75
N GLU A 175 8.17 4.52 -37.18
CA GLU A 175 8.90 5.54 -37.91
C GLU A 175 8.55 5.47 -39.40
N THR A 176 7.46 6.16 -39.73
CA THR A 176 7.06 6.69 -41.06
C THR A 176 7.43 5.86 -42.27
N ARG A 177 6.42 5.11 -42.74
CA ARG A 177 6.30 4.69 -44.15
C ARG A 177 5.76 5.84 -44.99
#